data_AF-A0A7Y2JQH9-F1
#
_entry.id   AF-A0A7Y2JQH9-F1
#
_cell.length_a   1.000
_cell.length_b   1.000
_cell.length_c   1.000
_cell.angle_alpha   90.00
_cell.angle_beta   90.00
_cell.angle_gamma   90.00
#
_symmetry.space_group_name_H-M   'P 1'
#
loop_
_entity.id
_entity.type
_entity.pdbx_description
1 polymer ?
#
loop_
_entity_poly.entity_id
_entity_poly.type
_entity_poly.pdbx_seq_one_letter_code
_entity_poly.pdbx_strand_id
1 'polypeptide(L)'
;MSLFLCATFAMGVMGPAKQAYLHESIPSEQRATVVSFDSLVGNAGGFVSQGGLGYLARIRGLADGYVLGGVATVLVLPILGLLRSRGDAADYIAGRECGVQSPSAGQGLPEAGLVDAVKRQPVEA
;
A
#
# COMPACT_ATOMS: atom_id res chain seq x y z
N MET A 1 -22.96 -0.74 -3.78
CA MET A 1 -22.05 -1.33 -4.78
C MET A 1 -20.79 -0.52 -5.00
N SER A 2 -20.88 0.81 -5.15
CA SER A 2 -19.71 1.66 -5.43
C SER A 2 -18.60 1.57 -4.37
N LEU A 3 -18.95 1.52 -3.07
CA LEU A 3 -17.96 1.37 -1.99
C LEU A 3 -17.16 0.06 -2.09
N PHE A 4 -17.83 -1.03 -2.46
CA PHE A 4 -17.19 -2.34 -2.62
C PHE A 4 -16.16 -2.32 -3.76
N LEU A 5 -16.51 -1.67 -4.88
CA LEU A 5 -15.58 -1.51 -6.01
C LEU A 5 -14.36 -0.65 -5.65
N CYS A 6 -14.56 0.45 -4.91
CA CYS A 6 -13.45 1.26 -4.43
C CYS A 6 -12.53 0.46 -3.51
N ALA A 7 -13.09 -0.37 -2.62
CA ALA A 7 -12.31 -1.20 -1.70
C ALA A 7 -11.52 -2.29 -2.43
N THR A 8 -12.11 -2.98 -3.41
CA THR A 8 -11.42 -4.03 -4.17
C THR A 8 -10.35 -3.45 -5.10
N PHE A 9 -10.61 -2.29 -5.71
CA PHE A 9 -9.60 -1.56 -6.47
C PHE A 9 -8.41 -1.17 -5.58
N ALA A 10 -8.67 -0.58 -4.41
CA ALA A 10 -7.62 -0.20 -3.46
C ALA A 10 -6.76 -1.39 -3.01
N MET A 11 -7.39 -2.55 -2.74
CA MET A 11 -6.69 -3.79 -2.41
C MET A 11 -5.81 -4.30 -3.57
N GLY A 12 -6.29 -4.20 -4.81
CA GLY A 12 -5.54 -4.63 -6.00
C GLY A 12 -4.26 -3.84 -6.24
N VAL A 13 -4.25 -2.54 -5.91
CA VAL A 13 -3.08 -1.66 -6.08
C VAL A 13 -2.06 -1.84 -4.94
N MET A 14 -2.46 -2.43 -3.80
CA MET A 14 -1.59 -2.56 -2.62
C MET A 14 -0.39 -3.49 -2.82
N GLY A 15 -0.58 -4.61 -3.52
CA GLY A 15 0.48 -5.57 -3.86
C GLY A 15 1.65 -4.94 -4.65
N PRO A 16 1.40 -4.31 -5.82
CA PRO A 16 2.45 -3.67 -6.60
C PRO A 16 3.09 -2.48 -5.86
N ALA A 17 2.32 -1.69 -5.11
CA ALA A 17 2.86 -0.59 -4.30
C ALA A 17 3.87 -1.09 -3.26
N LYS A 18 3.57 -2.21 -2.60
CA LYS A 18 4.45 -2.83 -1.60
C LYS A 18 5.68 -3.48 -2.23
N GLN A 19 5.53 -4.11 -3.39
CA GLN A 19 6.65 -4.63 -4.17
C GLN A 19 7.63 -3.52 -4.56
N ALA A 20 7.12 -2.37 -5.02
CA ALA A 20 7.96 -1.21 -5.32
C ALA A 20 8.69 -0.69 -4.06
N TYR A 21 7.98 -0.55 -2.93
CA TYR A 21 8.58 -0.11 -1.66
C TYR A 21 9.68 -1.07 -1.16
N LEU A 22 9.44 -2.39 -1.17
CA LEU A 22 10.42 -3.40 -0.74
C LEU A 22 11.59 -3.53 -1.73
N HIS A 23 11.36 -3.27 -3.02
CA HIS A 23 12.44 -3.32 -4.01
C HIS A 23 13.44 -2.17 -3.83
N GLU A 24 13.00 -1.03 -3.30
CA GLU A 24 13.79 0.19 -3.11
C GLU A 24 14.47 0.24 -1.71
N SER A 25 13.85 -0.34 -0.68
CA SER A 25 14.27 -0.19 0.73
C SER A 25 15.27 -1.22 1.27
N ILE A 26 15.70 -2.22 0.48
CA ILE A 26 16.41 -3.40 1.06
C ILE A 26 17.80 -3.68 0.45
N PRO A 27 18.90 -3.71 1.23
CA PRO A 27 20.16 -4.35 0.83
C PRO A 27 19.98 -5.87 0.64
N SER A 28 20.48 -6.42 -0.48
CA SER A 28 20.26 -7.78 -1.02
C SER A 28 20.13 -8.96 -0.03
N GLU A 29 20.84 -8.96 1.11
CA GLU A 29 21.04 -10.17 1.93
C GLU A 29 19.83 -10.64 2.75
N GLN A 30 18.83 -9.79 3.04
CA GLN A 30 17.68 -10.15 3.90
C GLN A 30 16.31 -10.04 3.23
N ARG A 31 16.26 -9.71 1.93
CA ARG A 31 15.02 -9.58 1.13
C ARG A 31 14.13 -10.82 1.22
N ALA A 32 14.73 -12.00 1.12
CA ALA A 32 14.00 -13.26 1.16
C ALA A 32 13.28 -13.50 2.49
N THR A 33 13.90 -13.13 3.61
CA THR A 33 13.31 -13.32 4.96
C THR A 33 12.15 -12.37 5.18
N VAL A 34 12.29 -11.09 4.80
CA VAL A 34 11.21 -10.10 4.93
C VAL A 34 10.02 -10.47 4.06
N VAL A 35 10.25 -10.89 2.81
CA VAL A 35 9.18 -11.35 1.90
C VAL A 35 8.53 -12.65 2.41
N SER A 36 9.29 -13.56 3.00
CA SER A 36 8.76 -14.81 3.56
C SER A 36 7.94 -14.55 4.83
N PHE A 37 8.39 -13.65 5.70
CA PHE A 37 7.61 -13.22 6.86
C PHE A 37 6.32 -12.53 6.43
N ASP A 38 6.39 -11.68 5.40
CA ASP A 38 5.20 -11.04 4.86
C ASP A 38 4.18 -12.06 4.32
N SER A 39 4.66 -13.05 3.58
CA SER A 39 3.84 -14.14 3.07
C SER A 39 3.28 -15.02 4.19
N LEU A 40 4.06 -15.27 5.25
CA LEU A 40 3.62 -16.00 6.44
C LEU A 40 2.50 -15.25 7.15
N VAL A 41 2.65 -13.95 7.37
CA VAL A 41 1.64 -13.10 8.01
C VAL A 41 0.39 -13.02 7.13
N GLY A 42 0.54 -12.85 5.82
CA GLY A 42 -0.56 -12.84 4.86
C GLY A 42 -1.34 -14.16 4.86
N ASN A 43 -0.64 -15.30 4.82
CA ASN A 43 -1.27 -16.63 4.85
C ASN A 43 -1.92 -16.94 6.20
N ALA A 44 -1.26 -16.61 7.32
CA ALA A 44 -1.81 -16.80 8.65
C ALA A 44 -3.06 -15.92 8.85
N GLY A 45 -3.00 -14.65 8.43
CA GLY A 45 -4.12 -13.73 8.46
C GLY A 45 -5.28 -14.20 7.57
N GLY A 46 -4.99 -14.71 6.37
CA GLY A 46 -5.97 -15.31 5.47
C GLY A 46 -6.69 -16.50 6.11
N PHE A 47 -5.95 -17.44 6.70
CA PHE A 47 -6.51 -18.60 7.37
C PHE A 47 -7.38 -18.21 8.58
N VAL A 48 -6.88 -17.31 9.44
CA VAL A 48 -7.61 -16.84 10.63
C VAL A 48 -8.85 -16.05 10.25
N SER A 49 -8.77 -15.17 9.25
CA SER A 49 -9.90 -14.37 8.80
C SER A 49 -10.96 -15.23 8.11
N GLN A 50 -10.60 -16.10 7.17
CA GLN A 50 -11.56 -16.99 6.49
C GLN A 50 -12.22 -17.96 7.47
N GLY A 51 -11.44 -18.58 8.36
CA GLY A 51 -11.96 -19.49 9.37
C GLY A 51 -12.81 -18.77 10.42
N GLY A 52 -12.30 -17.66 10.97
CA GLY A 52 -12.94 -16.89 12.03
C GLY A 52 -14.20 -16.17 11.58
N LEU A 53 -14.14 -15.40 10.48
CA LEU A 53 -15.31 -14.73 9.91
C LEU A 53 -16.31 -15.74 9.34
N GLY A 54 -15.84 -16.83 8.72
CA GLY A 54 -16.70 -17.89 8.19
C GLY A 54 -17.43 -18.66 9.29
N TYR A 55 -16.77 -18.92 10.42
CA TYR A 55 -17.43 -19.48 11.60
C TYR A 55 -18.43 -18.49 12.20
N LEU A 56 -18.05 -17.22 12.36
CA LEU A 56 -18.93 -16.19 12.91
C LEU A 56 -20.18 -15.96 12.03
N ALA A 57 -20.00 -15.97 10.71
CA ALA A 57 -21.10 -15.88 9.76
C ALA A 57 -22.05 -17.09 9.83
N ARG A 58 -21.55 -18.28 10.20
CA ARG A 58 -22.40 -19.46 10.44
C ARG A 58 -23.24 -19.34 11.70
N ILE A 59 -22.70 -18.77 12.79
CA ILE A 59 -23.40 -18.67 14.07
C ILE A 59 -24.27 -17.40 14.24
N ARG A 60 -23.89 -16.28 13.61
CA ARG A 60 -24.61 -14.99 13.74
C ARG A 60 -25.18 -14.44 12.43
N GLY A 61 -24.91 -15.12 11.31
CA GLY A 61 -25.39 -14.72 9.98
C GLY A 61 -24.41 -13.83 9.20
N LEU A 62 -24.70 -13.67 7.90
CA LEU A 62 -23.82 -12.99 6.95
C LEU A 62 -23.64 -11.50 7.22
N ALA A 63 -24.67 -10.83 7.77
CA ALA A 63 -24.62 -9.41 8.08
C ALA A 63 -23.53 -9.08 9.12
N ASP A 64 -23.48 -9.84 10.21
CA ASP A 64 -22.46 -9.68 11.26
C ASP A 64 -21.05 -9.95 10.71
N GLY A 65 -20.90 -10.91 9.79
CA GLY A 65 -19.63 -11.17 9.11
C GLY A 65 -19.12 -9.98 8.31
N TYR A 66 -20.00 -9.30 7.56
CA TYR A 66 -19.65 -8.09 6.80
C TYR A 66 -19.31 -6.91 7.71
N VAL A 67 -20.07 -6.72 8.80
CA VAL A 67 -19.79 -5.67 9.79
C VAL A 67 -18.41 -5.89 10.41
N LEU A 68 -18.10 -7.10 10.84
CA LEU A 68 -16.81 -7.40 11.46
C LEU A 68 -15.64 -7.24 10.47
N GLY A 69 -15.81 -7.67 9.21
CA GLY A 69 -14.82 -7.46 8.15
C GLY A 69 -14.58 -5.99 7.82
N GLY A 70 -15.65 -5.18 7.81
CA GLY A 70 -15.57 -3.74 7.64
C GLY A 70 -14.84 -3.07 8.81
N VAL A 71 -15.18 -3.42 10.06
CA VAL A 71 -14.49 -2.93 11.26
C VAL A 71 -13.01 -3.27 11.23
N ALA A 72 -12.66 -4.52 10.87
CA ALA A 72 -11.27 -4.93 10.76
C ALA A 72 -10.49 -4.09 9.73
N THR A 73 -11.12 -3.74 8.59
CA THR A 73 -10.53 -2.87 7.56
C THR A 73 -10.35 -1.43 8.06
N VAL A 74 -11.34 -0.88 8.76
CA VAL A 74 -11.28 0.47 9.35
C VAL A 74 -10.17 0.56 10.40
N LEU A 75 -9.94 -0.52 11.15
CA LEU A 75 -8.90 -0.59 12.19
C LEU A 75 -7.47 -0.48 11.61
N VAL A 76 -7.28 -0.76 10.31
CA VAL A 76 -6.00 -0.55 9.60
C VAL A 76 -5.72 0.93 9.33
N LEU A 77 -6.75 1.75 9.14
CA LEU A 77 -6.60 3.18 8.82
C LEU A 77 -5.77 3.98 9.85
N PRO A 78 -5.97 3.88 11.17
CA PRO A 78 -5.14 4.59 12.13
C PRO A 78 -3.69 4.11 12.12
N ILE A 79 -3.44 2.82 11.86
CA ILE A 79 -2.09 2.27 11.73
C ILE A 79 -1.39 2.88 10.51
N LEU A 80 -2.11 2.98 9.39
CA LEU A 80 -1.61 3.62 8.17
C LEU A 80 -1.39 5.12 8.37
N GLY A 81 -2.26 5.80 9.11
CA GLY A 81 -2.10 7.20 9.49
C GLY A 81 -0.86 7.43 10.35
N LEU A 82 -0.62 6.56 11.33
CA LEU A 82 0.59 6.59 12.16
C LEU A 82 1.85 6.34 11.32
N LEU A 83 1.82 5.40 10.40
CA LEU A 83 2.95 5.11 9.51
C LEU A 83 3.25 6.31 8.61
N ARG A 84 2.22 6.91 7.99
CA ARG A 84 2.36 8.13 7.18
C ARG A 84 2.85 9.34 7.98
N SER A 85 2.49 9.43 9.25
CA SER A 85 2.99 10.52 10.12
C SER A 85 4.50 10.47 10.35
N ARG A 86 5.16 9.33 10.07
CA ARG A 86 6.62 9.22 10.10
C ARG A 86 7.30 9.89 8.90
N GLY A 87 6.54 10.23 7.85
CA GLY A 87 7.00 11.06 6.74
C GLY A 87 8.23 10.50 6.02
N ASP A 88 8.21 9.19 5.76
CA ASP A 88 9.33 8.47 5.14
C ASP A 88 9.57 8.98 3.70
N ALA A 89 10.82 8.93 3.22
CA ALA A 89 11.18 9.47 1.90
C ALA A 89 10.43 8.79 0.74
N ALA A 90 10.01 7.55 0.95
CA ALA A 90 9.21 6.76 0.00
C ALA A 90 7.73 7.17 -0.07
N ASP A 91 7.20 7.97 0.87
CA ASP A 91 5.82 8.46 0.84
C ASP A 91 5.59 9.62 -0.15
N TYR A 92 6.65 10.22 -0.67
CA TYR A 92 6.58 11.35 -1.61
C TYR A 92 6.80 10.85 -3.04
N ILE A 93 5.95 11.22 -4.00
CA ILE A 93 6.08 10.85 -5.43
C ILE A 93 7.03 11.81 -6.16
N ALA A 94 7.17 13.05 -5.70
CA ALA A 94 8.23 13.97 -6.11
C ALA A 94 9.10 14.22 -4.88
N GLY A 95 10.43 14.12 -5.01
CA GLY A 95 11.32 14.28 -3.87
C GLY A 95 11.10 15.61 -3.16
N ARG A 96 11.40 15.64 -1.85
CA ARG A 96 11.24 16.83 -1.00
C ARG A 96 12.01 18.05 -1.51
N GLU A 97 12.97 17.86 -2.42
CA GLU A 97 13.83 18.89 -2.99
C GLU A 97 13.74 18.90 -4.53
N CYS A 98 13.72 20.09 -5.12
CA CYS A 98 13.68 20.29 -6.56
C CYS A 98 14.94 19.67 -7.20
N GLY A 99 14.76 18.62 -8.01
CA GLY A 99 15.85 17.88 -8.67
C GLY A 99 16.25 16.56 -8.02
N VAL A 100 15.69 16.21 -6.85
CA VAL A 100 15.84 14.86 -6.26
C VAL A 100 14.62 14.05 -6.65
N GLN A 101 14.80 13.03 -7.51
CA GLN A 101 13.74 12.08 -7.81
C GLN A 101 13.38 11.33 -6.53
N SER A 102 12.09 11.27 -6.22
CA SER A 102 11.65 10.42 -5.13
C SER A 102 11.82 8.95 -5.53
N PRO A 103 12.25 8.07 -4.61
CA PRO A 103 12.46 6.65 -4.89
C PRO A 103 11.23 5.96 -5.49
N SER A 104 10.03 6.41 -5.13
CA SER A 104 8.73 5.90 -5.60
C SER A 104 8.26 6.48 -6.95
N ALA A 105 9.00 7.40 -7.57
CA ALA A 105 8.63 8.05 -8.83
C ALA A 105 9.07 7.27 -10.09
N GLY A 106 10.12 6.44 -9.98
CA GLY A 106 10.79 5.85 -11.15
C GLY A 106 10.16 4.57 -11.69
N GLN A 107 9.50 3.77 -10.84
CA GLN A 107 9.10 2.40 -11.22
C GLN A 107 7.60 2.31 -11.52
N GLY A 108 7.20 2.75 -12.72
CA GLY A 108 5.88 2.41 -13.31
C GLY A 108 5.01 3.57 -13.79
N LEU A 109 5.46 4.83 -13.72
CA LEU A 109 4.81 5.91 -14.45
C LEU A 109 5.17 5.82 -15.94
N PRO A 110 4.21 5.84 -16.89
CA PRO A 110 4.54 6.05 -18.30
C PRO A 110 5.33 7.36 -18.42
N GLU A 111 6.24 7.47 -19.39
CA GLU A 111 7.07 8.68 -19.64
C GLU A 111 6.26 10.00 -19.63
N ALA A 112 4.96 9.94 -19.94
CA ALA A 112 4.02 11.06 -19.90
C ALA A 112 3.60 11.55 -18.49
N GLY A 113 3.85 10.77 -17.44
CA GLY A 113 3.54 11.08 -16.04
C GLY A 113 4.75 11.53 -15.23
N LEU A 114 5.95 11.56 -15.84
CA LEU A 114 7.13 12.18 -15.26
C LEU A 114 6.87 13.69 -15.24
N VAL A 115 6.33 14.18 -14.13
CA VAL A 115 6.21 15.61 -13.89
C VAL A 115 7.64 16.14 -13.83
N ASP A 116 8.02 16.84 -14.88
CA ASP A 116 9.33 17.47 -15.00
C ASP A 116 9.47 18.52 -13.90
N ALA A 117 9.99 18.10 -12.76
CA ALA A 117 10.30 18.96 -11.63
C ALA A 117 11.58 19.79 -11.89
N VAL A 118 12.13 19.74 -13.12
CA VAL A 118 13.14 20.68 -13.58
C VAL A 118 12.48 22.06 -13.66
N LYS A 119 12.99 22.98 -12.84
CA LYS A 119 12.69 24.41 -12.94
C LYS A 119 13.03 24.88 -14.35
N ARG A 120 12.04 25.03 -15.23
CA ARG A 120 12.23 25.65 -16.55
C ARG A 120 12.85 27.03 -16.32
N GLN A 121 14.10 27.21 -16.77
CA GLN A 121 14.71 28.53 -16.80
C GLN A 121 13.87 29.41 -17.75
N PRO A 122 13.59 30.68 -17.39
CA PRO A 122 12.91 31.58 -18.30
C PRO A 122 13.78 31.74 -19.54
N VAL A 123 13.20 31.41 -20.70
CA VAL A 123 13.81 31.70 -22.00
C VAL A 123 13.83 33.22 -22.12
N GLU A 124 15.02 33.79 -21.97
CA GLU A 124 15.29 35.20 -22.24
C GLU A 124 15.06 35.45 -23.73
N ALA A 125 14.11 36.33 -24.05
CA ALA A 125 13.72 36.76 -25.39
C ALA A 125 14.37 38.10 -25.72
#